data_AF-A0A1Y1WYN8-F1
#
_entry.id   AF-A0A1Y1WYN8-F1
#
_cell.length_a   1.000
_cell.length_b   1.000
_cell.length_c   1.000
_cell.angle_alpha   90.00
_cell.angle_beta   90.00
_cell.angle_gamma   90.00
#
_symmetry.space_group_name_H-M   'P 1'
#
loop_
_entity.id
_entity.type
_entity.pdbx_description
1 polymer ?
#
loop_
_entity_poly.entity_id
_entity_poly.type
_entity_poly.pdbx_seq_one_letter_code
_entity_poly.pdbx_strand_id
1 'polypeptide(L)'
;MGIKNIMKKKTVSHSSSLKKKIIRDNEDANTIKDDNSSNLSNHEKSELMKNRNGSTETLVDLVEHQTNNTQSQFDAFKTQMLKMFEEQEKKHNAIVETLLQKINMLTEENNQYKAKVNELEKKLNKLENNTEVMNKVQGLEQKVETLEDQYLEQSQSVSQREISDDQIVQTMDLAAQNNRDFINLQKQVDKLEKSEAKILENHSFMSREVERLNSFVINNEEIKVNIYKRGESTFTIKATPAETIADLKKHIQRELNCEPKSQILNFKGRSLEDEFTLHDYNVVDGSTVQLALRC
;
A
#
# COMPACT_ATOMS: atom_id res chain seq x y z
N MET A 1 28.83 -20.76 -12.05
CA MET A 1 27.90 -20.86 -13.20
C MET A 1 26.51 -20.51 -12.66
N GLY A 2 25.78 -19.48 -13.06
CA GLY A 2 25.94 -18.48 -14.10
C GLY A 2 24.53 -17.98 -14.43
N ILE A 3 24.12 -16.81 -13.89
CA ILE A 3 22.94 -16.07 -14.38
C ILE A 3 23.31 -14.57 -14.39
N LYS A 4 24.33 -14.24 -15.20
CA LYS A 4 24.46 -12.94 -15.84
C LYS A 4 23.97 -13.14 -17.27
N ASN A 5 22.73 -12.77 -17.60
CA ASN A 5 22.29 -12.47 -18.98
C ASN A 5 20.77 -12.24 -19.06
N ILE A 6 20.28 -11.09 -18.60
CA ILE A 6 19.04 -10.50 -19.14
C ILE A 6 19.19 -8.97 -19.12
N MET A 7 20.13 -8.43 -19.90
CA MET A 7 20.22 -6.98 -20.10
C MET A 7 20.81 -6.56 -21.46
N LYS A 8 20.53 -7.31 -22.54
CA LYS A 8 20.78 -6.87 -23.93
C LYS A 8 19.79 -7.54 -24.89
N LYS A 9 18.71 -6.84 -25.26
CA LYS A 9 18.03 -6.89 -26.57
C LYS A 9 16.68 -6.16 -26.49
N LYS A 10 16.69 -4.86 -26.80
CA LYS A 10 15.63 -4.17 -27.55
C LYS A 10 16.08 -2.74 -27.86
N THR A 11 17.09 -2.64 -28.70
CA THR A 11 17.32 -1.43 -29.51
C THR A 11 17.26 -1.86 -30.97
N VAL A 12 16.58 -1.04 -31.76
CA VAL A 12 16.50 -1.04 -33.23
C VAL A 12 15.58 -2.08 -33.87
N SER A 13 14.37 -1.62 -34.22
CA SER A 13 13.76 -1.82 -35.54
C SER A 13 12.36 -1.23 -35.50
N HIS A 14 12.18 0.05 -35.80
CA HIS A 14 10.89 0.62 -36.29
C HIS A 14 11.05 1.96 -37.04
N SER A 15 12.27 2.43 -37.34
CA SER A 15 12.50 3.71 -38.05
C SER A 15 12.76 3.59 -39.56
N SER A 16 12.73 2.38 -40.16
CA SER A 16 13.06 2.17 -41.57
C SER A 16 11.89 2.23 -42.56
N SER A 17 10.63 2.23 -42.09
CA SER A 17 9.45 2.26 -42.98
C SER A 17 8.89 3.65 -43.29
N LEU A 18 9.37 4.71 -42.64
CA LEU A 18 8.87 6.08 -42.84
C LEU A 18 9.75 6.96 -43.75
N LYS A 19 10.99 6.54 -44.07
CA LYS A 19 11.87 7.30 -45.00
C LYS A 19 11.72 6.95 -46.48
N LYS A 20 10.91 5.93 -46.84
CA LYS A 20 10.74 5.49 -48.23
C LYS A 20 9.50 6.05 -48.94
N LYS A 21 8.70 6.88 -48.25
CA LYS A 21 7.46 7.48 -48.78
C LYS A 21 7.58 8.99 -49.06
N ILE A 22 8.76 9.59 -48.84
CA ILE A 22 8.99 11.05 -49.02
C ILE A 22 9.89 11.34 -50.24
N ILE A 23 10.38 10.33 -50.96
CA ILE A 23 11.31 10.50 -52.10
C ILE A 23 10.67 10.01 -53.43
N ARG A 24 9.34 10.00 -53.56
CA ARG A 24 8.71 9.58 -54.83
C ARG A 24 7.72 10.57 -55.45
N ASP A 25 7.50 11.72 -54.84
CA ASP A 25 6.49 12.69 -55.34
C ASP A 25 7.13 13.98 -55.90
N ASN A 26 8.42 13.98 -56.25
CA ASN A 26 9.13 15.17 -56.74
C ASN A 26 9.80 15.02 -58.13
N GLU A 27 9.47 13.99 -58.91
CA GLU A 27 10.05 13.82 -60.27
C GLU A 27 9.03 13.91 -61.43
N ASP A 28 7.75 14.20 -61.18
CA ASP A 28 6.71 14.22 -62.23
C ASP A 28 6.19 15.62 -62.62
N ALA A 29 6.98 16.69 -62.42
CA ALA A 29 6.55 18.06 -62.75
C ALA A 29 7.46 18.77 -63.75
N ASN A 30 8.00 18.07 -64.76
CA ASN A 30 8.65 18.78 -65.87
C ASN A 30 8.58 18.02 -67.21
N THR A 31 7.39 17.95 -67.81
CA THR A 31 7.28 17.73 -69.27
C THR A 31 5.96 18.23 -69.83
N ILE A 32 5.80 19.55 -69.97
CA ILE A 32 4.94 20.12 -71.02
C ILE A 32 5.74 21.23 -71.69
N LYS A 33 6.19 20.92 -72.92
CA LYS A 33 6.72 21.90 -73.86
C LYS A 33 5.52 22.63 -74.46
N ASP A 34 5.41 23.93 -74.18
CA ASP A 34 4.54 24.81 -74.96
C ASP A 34 5.33 25.37 -76.15
N ASP A 35 5.12 24.74 -77.30
CA ASP A 35 5.28 25.40 -78.59
C ASP A 35 4.12 26.39 -78.73
N ASN A 36 4.38 27.70 -78.59
CA ASN A 36 4.02 28.70 -79.59
C ASN A 36 4.38 30.12 -79.14
N SER A 37 5.20 30.73 -79.98
CA SER A 37 5.50 32.15 -80.06
C SER A 37 4.24 32.98 -80.30
N SER A 38 4.04 34.04 -79.51
CA SER A 38 3.39 35.25 -80.01
C SER A 38 3.98 36.50 -79.37
N ASN A 39 4.42 37.41 -80.24
CA ASN A 39 5.07 38.69 -80.02
C ASN A 39 4.39 39.57 -78.95
N LEU A 40 5.19 40.03 -77.98
CA LEU A 40 4.90 41.20 -77.15
C LEU A 40 6.08 42.17 -77.30
N SER A 41 5.76 43.44 -77.55
CA SER A 41 6.74 44.51 -77.76
C SER A 41 7.60 44.71 -76.51
N ASN A 42 8.88 45.06 -76.69
CA ASN A 42 9.83 45.29 -75.59
C ASN A 42 9.39 46.37 -74.59
N HIS A 43 8.38 47.19 -74.93
CA HIS A 43 7.83 48.18 -74.03
C HIS A 43 6.86 47.60 -72.97
N GLU A 44 6.08 46.57 -73.32
CA GLU A 44 5.11 45.93 -72.41
C GLU A 44 5.80 44.95 -71.44
N LYS A 45 6.91 44.35 -71.86
CA LYS A 45 7.78 43.56 -70.96
C LYS A 45 8.43 44.41 -69.87
N SER A 46 8.80 45.66 -70.17
CA SER A 46 9.44 46.54 -69.17
C SER A 46 8.44 47.10 -68.14
N GLU A 47 7.16 47.30 -68.49
CA GLU A 47 6.13 47.74 -67.55
C GLU A 47 5.63 46.58 -66.66
N LEU A 48 5.54 45.36 -67.19
CA LEU A 48 5.25 44.16 -66.41
C LEU A 48 6.39 43.77 -65.43
N MET A 49 7.65 44.10 -65.75
CA MET A 49 8.81 43.82 -64.88
C MET A 49 9.00 44.88 -63.78
N LYS A 50 8.52 46.12 -63.95
CA LYS A 50 8.56 47.15 -62.89
C LYS A 50 7.46 46.96 -61.84
N ASN A 51 6.30 46.43 -62.22
CA ASN A 51 5.21 46.12 -61.29
C ASN A 51 5.37 44.77 -60.58
N ARG A 52 6.15 43.83 -61.13
CA ARG A 52 6.44 42.55 -60.46
C ARG A 52 7.42 42.72 -59.30
N ASN A 53 8.48 43.49 -59.46
CA ASN A 53 9.57 43.49 -58.48
C ASN A 53 9.16 44.08 -57.11
N GLY A 54 8.38 45.17 -57.07
CA GLY A 54 7.92 45.75 -55.81
C GLY A 54 6.85 44.93 -55.07
N SER A 55 6.01 44.17 -55.79
CA SER A 55 5.01 43.27 -55.19
C SER A 55 5.59 41.91 -54.81
N THR A 56 6.63 41.43 -55.48
CA THR A 56 7.31 40.18 -55.11
C THR A 56 8.28 40.36 -53.95
N GLU A 57 8.98 41.50 -53.85
CA GLU A 57 9.80 41.83 -52.67
C GLU A 57 8.93 41.95 -51.42
N THR A 58 7.80 42.66 -51.50
CA THR A 58 6.86 42.76 -50.36
C THR A 58 6.19 41.43 -50.00
N LEU A 59 5.92 40.54 -50.96
CA LEU A 59 5.41 39.20 -50.68
C LEU A 59 6.49 38.29 -50.08
N VAL A 60 7.73 38.36 -50.53
CA VAL A 60 8.87 37.60 -49.97
C VAL A 60 9.16 38.08 -48.56
N ASP A 61 9.24 39.39 -48.33
CA ASP A 61 9.42 39.97 -47.00
C ASP A 61 8.25 39.60 -46.08
N LEU A 62 7.01 39.64 -46.56
CA LEU A 62 5.83 39.25 -45.77
C LEU A 62 5.83 37.75 -45.45
N VAL A 63 6.22 36.89 -46.39
CA VAL A 63 6.34 35.45 -46.19
C VAL A 63 7.48 35.14 -45.22
N GLU A 64 8.63 35.80 -45.32
CA GLU A 64 9.75 35.69 -44.39
C GLU A 64 9.38 36.21 -42.99
N HIS A 65 8.68 37.33 -42.89
CA HIS A 65 8.21 37.86 -41.60
C HIS A 65 7.18 36.94 -40.95
N GLN A 66 6.29 36.32 -41.73
CA GLN A 66 5.31 35.35 -41.24
C GLN A 66 5.96 34.00 -40.86
N THR A 67 6.93 33.51 -41.62
CA THR A 67 7.68 32.29 -41.28
C THR A 67 8.57 32.49 -40.07
N ASN A 68 9.27 33.62 -39.94
CA ASN A 68 10.06 33.95 -38.77
C ASN A 68 9.21 34.16 -37.51
N ASN A 69 8.03 34.79 -37.64
CA ASN A 69 7.10 34.96 -36.53
C ASN A 69 6.49 33.61 -36.09
N THR A 70 6.11 32.74 -37.03
CA THR A 70 5.58 31.39 -36.69
C THR A 70 6.65 30.47 -36.13
N GLN A 71 7.88 30.53 -36.63
CA GLN A 71 9.02 29.78 -36.07
C GLN A 71 9.37 30.28 -34.66
N SER A 72 9.42 31.60 -34.44
CA SER A 72 9.62 32.21 -33.12
C SER A 72 8.51 31.83 -32.14
N GLN A 73 7.25 31.82 -32.58
CA GLN A 73 6.11 31.36 -31.78
C GLN A 73 6.21 29.86 -31.43
N PHE A 74 6.65 29.02 -32.38
CA PHE A 74 6.86 27.59 -32.15
C PHE A 74 8.01 27.34 -31.16
N ASP A 75 9.11 28.09 -31.26
CA ASP A 75 10.24 27.98 -30.35
C ASP A 75 9.90 28.51 -28.95
N ALA A 76 9.08 29.57 -28.86
CA ALA A 76 8.52 30.05 -27.59
C ALA A 76 7.59 29.00 -26.96
N PHE A 77 6.71 28.37 -27.74
CA PHE A 77 5.83 27.29 -27.29
C PHE A 77 6.63 26.07 -26.81
N LYS A 78 7.64 25.66 -27.56
CA LYS A 78 8.55 24.56 -27.19
C LYS A 78 9.28 24.86 -25.88
N THR A 79 9.76 26.09 -25.71
CA THR A 79 10.42 26.54 -24.48
C THR A 79 9.46 26.55 -23.29
N GLN A 80 8.21 26.97 -23.50
CA GLN A 80 7.17 26.94 -22.47
C GLN A 80 6.81 25.51 -22.06
N MET A 81 6.67 24.61 -23.05
CA MET A 81 6.47 23.17 -22.81
C MET A 81 7.62 22.56 -22.02
N LEU A 82 8.88 22.86 -22.39
CA LEU A 82 10.06 22.35 -21.68
C LEU A 82 10.07 22.82 -20.22
N LYS A 83 9.82 24.11 -19.97
CA LYS A 83 9.72 24.66 -18.61
C LYS A 83 8.62 23.99 -17.79
N MET A 84 7.46 23.74 -18.41
CA MET A 84 6.35 23.04 -17.75
C MET A 84 6.73 21.61 -17.37
N PHE A 85 7.45 20.89 -18.24
CA PHE A 85 7.94 19.54 -17.93
C PHE A 85 9.00 19.54 -16.83
N GLU A 86 9.97 20.46 -16.88
CA GLU A 86 10.99 20.59 -15.82
C GLU A 86 10.36 20.94 -14.47
N GLU A 87 9.33 21.77 -14.45
CA GLU A 87 8.61 22.13 -13.21
C GLU A 87 7.76 20.96 -12.68
N GLN A 88 7.14 20.18 -13.56
CA GLN A 88 6.46 18.93 -13.21
C GLN A 88 7.44 17.89 -12.64
N GLU A 89 8.60 17.73 -13.27
CA GLU A 89 9.64 16.81 -12.82
C GLU A 89 10.18 17.20 -11.44
N LYS A 90 10.43 18.50 -11.20
CA LYS A 90 10.79 19.01 -9.88
C LYS A 90 9.73 18.72 -8.81
N LYS A 91 8.45 18.94 -9.13
CA LYS A 91 7.34 18.64 -8.22
C LYS A 91 7.26 17.14 -7.91
N HIS A 92 7.40 16.30 -8.93
CA HIS A 92 7.41 14.85 -8.77
C HIS A 92 8.58 14.39 -7.89
N ASN A 93 9.79 14.89 -8.15
CA ASN A 93 10.98 14.55 -7.35
C ASN A 93 10.84 14.98 -5.89
N ALA A 94 10.27 16.17 -5.62
CA ALA A 94 10.02 16.61 -4.24
C ALA A 94 9.00 15.72 -3.52
N ILE A 95 7.95 15.26 -4.21
CA ILE A 95 6.99 14.30 -3.67
C ILE A 95 7.68 12.96 -3.37
N VAL A 96 8.50 12.46 -4.29
CA VAL A 96 9.25 11.21 -4.12
C VAL A 96 10.20 11.29 -2.93
N GLU A 97 10.94 12.39 -2.76
CA GLU A 97 11.81 12.61 -1.59
C GLU A 97 11.03 12.61 -0.28
N THR A 98 9.89 13.31 -0.24
CA THR A 98 9.02 13.35 0.94
C THR A 98 8.49 11.96 1.29
N LEU A 99 8.08 11.18 0.29
CA LEU A 99 7.64 9.80 0.48
C LEU A 99 8.78 8.91 0.98
N LEU A 100 9.99 9.06 0.43
CA LEU A 100 11.17 8.32 0.87
C LEU A 100 11.49 8.59 2.35
N GLN A 101 11.44 9.85 2.76
CA GLN A 101 11.63 10.23 4.16
C GLN A 101 10.58 9.57 5.05
N LYS A 102 9.32 9.55 4.63
CA LYS A 102 8.24 8.91 5.38
C LYS A 102 8.39 7.40 5.47
N ILE A 103 8.82 6.74 4.38
CA ILE A 103 9.12 5.30 4.36
C ILE A 103 10.26 4.98 5.34
N ASN A 104 11.32 5.79 5.36
CA ASN A 104 12.43 5.58 6.28
C ASN A 104 12.00 5.73 7.75
N MET A 105 11.24 6.78 8.08
CA MET A 105 10.70 6.95 9.43
C MET A 105 9.83 5.76 9.86
N LEU A 106 8.90 5.33 9.00
CA LEU A 106 8.03 4.18 9.29
C LEU A 106 8.82 2.87 9.42
N THR A 107 9.88 2.71 8.63
CA THR A 107 10.77 1.54 8.71
C THR A 107 11.50 1.50 10.04
N GLU A 108 11.98 2.65 10.51
CA GLU A 108 12.67 2.77 11.78
C GLU A 108 11.72 2.54 12.96
N GLU A 109 10.50 3.09 12.90
CA GLU A 109 9.45 2.86 13.89
C GLU A 109 9.07 1.37 13.97
N ASN A 110 8.88 0.72 12.82
CA ASN A 110 8.62 -0.73 12.75
C ASN A 110 9.75 -1.56 13.36
N ASN A 111 11.01 -1.17 13.13
CA ASN A 111 12.15 -1.85 13.75
C ASN A 111 12.14 -1.70 15.27
N GLN A 112 11.76 -0.52 15.80
CA GLN A 112 11.61 -0.31 17.23
C GLN A 112 10.48 -1.17 17.82
N TYR A 113 9.31 -1.23 17.16
CA TYR A 113 8.22 -2.11 17.59
C TYR A 113 8.65 -3.57 17.61
N LYS A 114 9.35 -4.03 16.56
CA LYS A 114 9.86 -5.40 16.48
C LYS A 114 10.85 -5.73 17.60
N ALA A 115 11.71 -4.79 17.96
CA ALA A 115 12.61 -4.93 19.11
C ALA A 115 11.83 -5.02 20.44
N LYS A 116 10.78 -4.21 20.61
CA LYS A 116 9.93 -4.21 21.79
C LYS A 116 9.11 -5.50 21.93
N VAL A 117 8.61 -6.04 20.82
CA VAL A 117 7.95 -7.35 20.77
C VAL A 117 8.92 -8.45 21.21
N ASN A 118 10.14 -8.49 20.67
CA ASN A 118 11.14 -9.47 21.09
C ASN A 118 11.50 -9.35 22.59
N GLU A 119 11.53 -8.13 23.14
CA GLU A 119 11.76 -7.92 24.58
C GLU A 119 10.59 -8.45 25.42
N LEU A 120 9.36 -8.19 24.98
CA LEU A 120 8.15 -8.69 25.63
C LEU A 120 8.07 -10.21 25.57
N GLU A 121 8.37 -10.84 24.43
CA GLU A 121 8.46 -12.30 24.29
C GLU A 121 9.50 -12.90 25.23
N LYS A 122 10.66 -12.26 25.39
CA LYS A 122 11.67 -12.68 26.38
C LYS A 122 11.16 -12.56 27.82
N LYS A 123 10.39 -11.52 28.13
CA LYS A 123 9.76 -11.36 29.46
C LYS A 123 8.67 -12.41 29.67
N LEU A 124 7.84 -12.67 28.66
CA LEU A 124 6.79 -13.69 28.70
C LEU A 124 7.39 -15.08 28.91
N ASN A 125 8.43 -15.45 28.15
CA ASN A 125 9.14 -16.71 28.34
C ASN A 125 9.73 -16.85 29.75
N LYS A 126 10.18 -15.76 30.40
CA LYS A 126 10.64 -15.81 31.79
C LYS A 126 9.50 -15.98 32.80
N LEU A 127 8.33 -15.43 32.50
CA LEU A 127 7.11 -15.59 33.30
C LEU A 127 6.52 -17.00 33.15
N GLU A 128 6.45 -17.54 31.93
CA GLU A 128 5.97 -18.89 31.63
C GLU A 128 6.91 -19.96 32.19
N ASN A 129 8.22 -19.75 32.09
CA ASN A 129 9.23 -20.62 32.69
C ASN A 129 9.55 -20.26 34.14
N ASN A 130 8.62 -19.61 34.86
CA ASN A 130 8.74 -19.42 36.31
C ASN A 130 8.43 -20.74 37.05
N THR A 131 9.10 -21.82 36.61
CA THR A 131 9.09 -23.17 37.16
C THR A 131 9.44 -23.13 38.65
N GLU A 132 10.18 -22.12 39.10
CA GLU A 132 10.48 -21.91 40.52
C GLU A 132 9.23 -21.59 41.34
N VAL A 133 8.31 -20.75 40.83
CA VAL A 133 7.04 -20.45 41.51
C VAL A 133 6.13 -21.66 41.46
N MET A 134 6.00 -22.34 40.32
CA MET A 134 5.25 -23.60 40.20
C MET A 134 5.76 -24.67 41.18
N ASN A 135 7.08 -24.88 41.26
CA ASN A 135 7.67 -25.85 42.19
C ASN A 135 7.49 -25.42 43.66
N LYS A 136 7.53 -24.11 43.95
CA LYS A 136 7.23 -23.58 45.29
C LYS A 136 5.77 -23.77 45.67
N VAL A 137 4.83 -23.51 44.75
CA VAL A 137 3.40 -23.75 44.96
C VAL A 137 3.17 -25.24 45.22
N GLN A 138 3.72 -26.11 44.39
CA GLN A 138 3.58 -27.55 44.54
C GLN A 138 4.19 -28.08 45.85
N GLY A 139 5.35 -27.54 46.27
CA GLY A 139 5.95 -27.87 47.57
C GLY A 139 5.17 -27.32 48.77
N LEU A 140 4.47 -26.19 48.62
CA LEU A 140 3.57 -25.65 49.62
C LEU A 140 2.29 -26.46 49.71
N GLU A 141 1.72 -26.88 48.58
CA GLU A 141 0.56 -27.78 48.52
C GLU A 141 0.85 -29.10 49.27
N GLN A 142 2.00 -29.72 49.02
CA GLN A 142 2.43 -30.92 49.76
C GLN A 142 2.58 -30.67 51.27
N LYS A 143 3.09 -29.49 51.66
CA LYS A 143 3.18 -29.12 53.08
C LYS A 143 1.81 -28.94 53.72
N VAL A 144 0.88 -28.31 53.02
CA VAL A 144 -0.51 -28.14 53.49
C VAL A 144 -1.15 -29.50 53.68
N GLU A 145 -1.03 -30.41 52.71
CA GLU A 145 -1.55 -31.78 52.79
C GLU A 145 -0.98 -32.52 54.00
N THR A 146 0.34 -32.47 54.21
CA THR A 146 0.95 -33.09 55.41
C THR A 146 0.51 -32.47 56.74
N LEU A 147 0.23 -31.16 56.76
CA LEU A 147 -0.25 -30.48 57.97
C LEU A 147 -1.72 -30.83 58.25
N GLU A 148 -2.54 -30.96 57.21
CA GLU A 148 -3.92 -31.43 57.32
C GLU A 148 -3.98 -32.87 57.86
N ASP A 149 -3.12 -33.75 57.36
CA ASP A 149 -2.98 -35.13 57.87
C ASP A 149 -2.53 -35.15 59.34
N GLN A 150 -1.52 -34.35 59.71
CA GLN A 150 -1.07 -34.23 61.10
C GLN A 150 -2.17 -33.68 62.02
N TYR A 151 -2.95 -32.70 61.56
CA TYR A 151 -4.05 -32.15 62.32
C TYR A 151 -5.19 -33.17 62.49
N LEU A 152 -5.44 -33.99 61.47
CA LEU A 152 -6.42 -35.08 61.52
C LEU A 152 -5.98 -36.18 62.50
N GLU A 153 -4.71 -36.56 62.51
CA GLU A 153 -4.16 -37.52 63.50
C GLU A 153 -4.14 -36.96 64.93
N GLN A 154 -3.79 -35.68 65.10
CA GLN A 154 -3.83 -35.02 66.41
C GLN A 154 -5.28 -34.94 66.93
N SER A 155 -6.24 -34.53 66.11
CA SER A 155 -7.65 -34.46 66.52
C SER A 155 -8.23 -35.84 66.87
N GLN A 156 -7.79 -36.92 66.21
CA GLN A 156 -8.16 -38.29 66.57
C GLN A 156 -7.51 -38.77 67.88
N SER A 157 -6.26 -38.39 68.16
CA SER A 157 -5.53 -38.80 69.37
C SER A 157 -5.86 -37.98 70.63
N VAL A 158 -6.34 -36.76 70.48
CA VAL A 158 -6.80 -35.88 71.58
C VAL A 158 -8.05 -36.41 72.29
N SER A 159 -8.81 -37.31 71.66
CA SER A 159 -9.96 -37.97 72.32
C SER A 159 -9.55 -38.94 73.45
N GLN A 160 -8.25 -39.20 73.69
CA GLN A 160 -7.80 -40.24 74.63
C GLN A 160 -6.65 -39.88 75.58
N ARG A 161 -6.14 -38.64 75.68
CA ARG A 161 -5.07 -38.31 76.66
C ARG A 161 -5.24 -36.93 77.30
N GLU A 162 -5.02 -36.87 78.62
CA GLU A 162 -4.76 -35.61 79.33
C GLU A 162 -3.47 -34.99 78.77
N ILE A 163 -3.60 -33.82 78.12
CA ILE A 163 -2.51 -33.10 77.46
C ILE A 163 -1.80 -32.25 78.52
N SER A 164 -0.46 -32.35 78.59
CA SER A 164 0.37 -31.55 79.49
C SER A 164 0.40 -30.07 79.06
N ASP A 165 0.39 -29.15 80.02
CA ASP A 165 0.43 -27.69 79.78
C ASP A 165 1.54 -27.24 78.81
N ASP A 166 2.71 -27.89 78.82
CA ASP A 166 3.82 -27.58 77.90
C ASP A 166 3.49 -27.90 76.43
N GLN A 167 2.70 -28.95 76.18
CA GLN A 167 2.25 -29.31 74.83
C GLN A 167 1.19 -28.33 74.31
N ILE A 168 0.39 -27.76 75.21
CA ILE A 168 -0.59 -26.71 74.87
C ILE A 168 0.14 -25.43 74.45
N VAL A 169 1.22 -25.04 75.16
CA VAL A 169 2.00 -23.85 74.80
C VAL A 169 2.69 -24.03 73.44
N GLN A 170 3.32 -25.18 73.18
CA GLN A 170 3.96 -25.44 71.89
C GLN A 170 2.97 -25.41 70.71
N THR A 171 1.78 -25.98 70.89
CA THR A 171 0.75 -25.98 69.84
C THR A 171 0.17 -24.58 69.62
N MET A 172 0.01 -23.77 70.67
CA MET A 172 -0.41 -22.37 70.54
C MET A 172 0.64 -21.51 69.81
N ASP A 173 1.93 -21.70 70.10
CA ASP A 173 3.01 -20.97 69.41
C ASP A 173 3.10 -21.35 67.93
N LEU A 174 2.96 -22.64 67.61
CA LEU A 174 2.93 -23.12 66.24
C LEU A 174 1.72 -22.56 65.47
N ALA A 175 0.54 -22.54 66.11
CA ALA A 175 -0.66 -21.95 65.52
C ALA A 175 -0.49 -20.44 65.27
N ALA A 176 0.12 -19.70 66.21
CA ALA A 176 0.42 -18.28 66.04
C ALA A 176 1.44 -17.99 64.94
N GLN A 177 2.38 -18.91 64.70
CA GLN A 177 3.33 -18.83 63.60
C GLN A 177 2.65 -19.08 62.26
N ASN A 178 1.86 -20.14 62.16
CA ASN A 178 1.07 -20.47 60.97
C ASN A 178 0.12 -19.32 60.58
N ASN A 179 -0.51 -18.67 61.56
CA ASN A 179 -1.41 -17.54 61.30
C ASN A 179 -0.66 -16.31 60.76
N ARG A 180 0.59 -16.08 61.21
CA ARG A 180 1.44 -15.02 60.66
C ARG A 180 1.87 -15.32 59.22
N ASP A 181 2.21 -16.57 58.94
CA ASP A 181 2.59 -17.01 57.60
C ASP A 181 1.41 -16.92 56.63
N PHE A 182 0.21 -17.31 57.06
CA PHE A 182 -1.03 -17.14 56.30
C PHE A 182 -1.29 -15.68 55.92
N ILE A 183 -1.18 -14.75 56.88
CA ILE A 183 -1.36 -13.31 56.61
C ILE A 183 -0.32 -12.79 55.60
N ASN A 184 0.93 -13.27 55.67
CA ASN A 184 1.96 -12.89 54.73
C ASN A 184 1.72 -13.45 53.33
N LEU A 185 1.27 -14.70 53.23
CA LEU A 185 0.88 -15.31 51.96
C LEU A 185 -0.30 -14.57 51.33
N GLN A 186 -1.33 -14.21 52.11
CA GLN A 186 -2.47 -13.44 51.61
C GLN A 186 -2.03 -12.09 51.01
N LYS A 187 -1.12 -11.38 51.67
CA LYS A 187 -0.56 -10.12 51.13
C LYS A 187 0.21 -10.30 49.83
N GLN A 188 0.81 -11.47 49.61
CA GLN A 188 1.48 -11.77 48.34
C GLN A 188 0.46 -12.05 47.24
N VAL A 189 -0.59 -12.82 47.54
CA VAL A 189 -1.71 -13.08 46.63
C VAL A 189 -2.35 -11.77 46.17
N ASP A 190 -2.70 -10.87 47.09
CA ASP A 190 -3.32 -9.57 46.73
C ASP A 190 -2.45 -8.71 45.80
N LYS A 191 -1.11 -8.82 45.91
CA LYS A 191 -0.17 -8.12 45.02
C LYS A 191 -0.14 -8.74 43.62
N LEU A 192 -0.20 -10.07 43.56
CA LEU A 192 -0.24 -10.81 42.30
C LEU A 192 -1.52 -10.52 41.53
N GLU A 193 -2.68 -10.56 42.19
CA GLU A 193 -3.99 -10.25 41.57
C GLU A 193 -4.00 -8.83 40.95
N LYS A 194 -3.43 -7.83 41.66
CA LYS A 194 -3.30 -6.47 41.11
C LYS A 194 -2.37 -6.41 39.89
N SER A 195 -1.31 -7.21 39.88
CA SER A 195 -0.39 -7.28 38.74
C SER A 195 -1.05 -7.95 37.53
N GLU A 196 -1.85 -8.99 37.77
CA GLU A 196 -2.63 -9.70 36.74
C GLU A 196 -3.67 -8.79 36.10
N ALA A 197 -4.43 -8.04 36.90
CA ALA A 197 -5.41 -7.07 36.39
C ALA A 197 -4.76 -6.05 35.43
N LYS A 198 -3.55 -5.57 35.78
CA LYS A 198 -2.78 -4.63 34.94
C LYS A 198 -2.26 -5.29 33.65
N ILE A 199 -1.87 -6.56 33.71
CA ILE A 199 -1.48 -7.34 32.54
C ILE A 199 -2.69 -7.50 31.60
N LEU A 200 -3.86 -7.85 32.15
CA LEU A 200 -5.10 -8.02 31.39
C LEU A 200 -5.50 -6.72 30.66
N GLU A 201 -5.43 -5.60 31.36
CA GLU A 201 -5.72 -4.28 30.79
C GLU A 201 -4.77 -3.94 29.64
N ASN A 202 -3.45 -4.13 29.84
CA ASN A 202 -2.44 -3.92 28.82
C ASN A 202 -2.65 -4.85 27.61
N HIS A 203 -2.98 -6.12 27.84
CA HIS A 203 -3.23 -7.09 26.78
C HIS A 203 -4.45 -6.70 25.95
N SER A 204 -5.53 -6.26 26.60
CA SER A 204 -6.73 -5.73 25.94
C SER A 204 -6.41 -4.51 25.06
N PHE A 205 -5.61 -3.57 25.56
CA PHE A 205 -5.16 -2.42 24.78
C PHE A 205 -4.35 -2.84 23.54
N MET A 206 -3.35 -3.71 23.72
CA MET A 206 -2.52 -4.19 22.61
C MET A 206 -3.33 -4.95 21.57
N SER A 207 -4.30 -5.78 22.01
CA SER A 207 -5.17 -6.54 21.09
C SER A 207 -5.99 -5.61 20.18
N ARG A 208 -6.60 -4.55 20.75
CA ARG A 208 -7.35 -3.55 19.98
C ARG A 208 -6.46 -2.82 18.97
N GLU A 209 -5.24 -2.48 19.36
CA GLU A 209 -4.32 -1.78 18.46
C GLU A 209 -3.83 -2.70 17.33
N VAL A 210 -3.60 -3.99 17.60
CA VAL A 210 -3.30 -4.99 16.56
C VAL A 210 -4.45 -5.10 15.56
N GLU A 211 -5.71 -5.17 16.02
CA GLU A 211 -6.88 -5.20 15.12
C GLU A 211 -6.99 -3.94 14.27
N ARG A 212 -6.75 -2.77 14.87
CA ARG A 212 -6.73 -1.49 14.17
C ARG A 212 -5.64 -1.44 13.10
N LEU A 213 -4.42 -1.87 13.43
CA LEU A 213 -3.32 -1.88 12.47
C LEU A 213 -3.56 -2.92 11.37
N ASN A 214 -4.10 -4.09 11.70
CA ASN A 214 -4.43 -5.12 10.72
C ASN A 214 -5.51 -4.64 9.74
N SER A 215 -6.59 -4.02 10.23
CA SER A 215 -7.60 -3.41 9.35
C SER A 215 -7.01 -2.29 8.48
N PHE A 216 -6.12 -1.47 9.02
CA PHE A 216 -5.41 -0.45 8.24
C PHE A 216 -4.52 -1.07 7.15
N VAL A 217 -3.78 -2.13 7.44
CA VAL A 217 -2.92 -2.81 6.46
C VAL A 217 -3.78 -3.45 5.37
N ILE A 218 -4.79 -4.24 5.74
CA ILE A 218 -5.70 -4.92 4.79
C ILE A 218 -6.34 -3.90 3.84
N ASN A 219 -6.79 -2.76 4.37
CA ASN A 219 -7.48 -1.75 3.57
C ASN A 219 -6.57 -1.00 2.59
N ASN A 220 -5.25 -0.98 2.83
CA ASN A 220 -4.27 -0.26 2.02
C ASN A 220 -3.36 -1.18 1.18
N GLU A 221 -3.50 -2.50 1.29
CA GLU A 221 -2.73 -3.45 0.49
C GLU A 221 -3.24 -3.48 -0.96
N GLU A 222 -2.34 -3.41 -1.95
CA GLU A 222 -2.73 -3.49 -3.37
C GLU A 222 -3.22 -4.91 -3.69
N ILE A 223 -4.45 -5.02 -4.14
CA ILE A 223 -5.06 -6.26 -4.62
C ILE A 223 -5.26 -6.22 -6.14
N LYS A 224 -5.22 -7.39 -6.76
CA LYS A 224 -5.52 -7.61 -8.18
C LYS A 224 -6.93 -8.15 -8.34
N VAL A 225 -7.80 -7.37 -8.95
CA VAL A 225 -9.18 -7.75 -9.25
C VAL A 225 -9.29 -8.14 -10.72
N ASN A 226 -9.75 -9.37 -10.98
CA ASN A 226 -9.97 -9.86 -12.33
C ASN A 226 -11.37 -9.47 -12.80
N ILE A 227 -11.47 -8.75 -13.92
CA ILE A 227 -12.72 -8.31 -14.52
C ILE A 227 -13.05 -9.23 -15.69
N TYR A 228 -14.12 -10.00 -15.55
CA TYR A 228 -14.65 -10.89 -16.59
C TYR A 228 -15.81 -10.22 -17.32
N LYS A 229 -15.63 -9.90 -18.60
CA LYS A 229 -16.71 -9.43 -19.46
C LYS A 229 -17.28 -10.60 -20.28
N ARG A 230 -18.60 -10.79 -20.23
CA ARG A 230 -19.28 -11.90 -20.91
C ARG A 230 -19.03 -11.83 -22.42
N GLY A 231 -18.42 -12.89 -22.97
CA GLY A 231 -18.08 -12.98 -24.41
C GLY A 231 -16.70 -12.42 -24.79
N GLU A 232 -15.94 -11.90 -23.83
CA GLU A 232 -14.57 -11.40 -24.02
C GLU A 232 -13.58 -12.11 -23.08
N SER A 233 -12.30 -11.71 -23.17
CA SER A 233 -11.25 -12.17 -22.28
C SER A 233 -11.27 -11.43 -20.94
N THR A 234 -10.82 -12.09 -19.89
CA THR A 234 -10.62 -11.47 -18.56
C THR A 234 -9.40 -10.55 -18.59
N PHE A 235 -9.49 -9.40 -17.91
CA PHE A 235 -8.35 -8.51 -17.68
C PHE A 235 -8.25 -8.16 -16.19
N THR A 236 -7.09 -7.71 -15.72
CA THR A 236 -6.80 -7.50 -14.30
C THR A 236 -6.61 -6.02 -13.99
N ILE A 237 -7.27 -5.54 -12.94
CA ILE A 237 -7.14 -4.18 -12.40
C ILE A 237 -6.46 -4.25 -11.04
N LYS A 238 -5.54 -3.31 -10.79
CA LYS A 238 -4.98 -3.05 -9.46
C LYS A 238 -5.90 -2.09 -8.71
N ALA A 239 -6.28 -2.45 -7.50
CA ALA A 239 -7.15 -1.69 -6.62
C ALA A 239 -6.71 -1.88 -5.16
N THR A 240 -7.28 -1.12 -4.23
CA THR A 240 -7.12 -1.38 -2.79
C THR A 240 -8.46 -1.77 -2.18
N PRO A 241 -8.53 -2.62 -1.13
CA PRO A 241 -9.80 -3.01 -0.53
C PRO A 241 -10.65 -1.84 -0.02
N ALA A 242 -10.02 -0.71 0.34
CA ALA A 242 -10.70 0.53 0.72
C ALA A 242 -11.34 1.30 -0.44
N GLU A 243 -10.97 1.03 -1.69
CA GLU A 243 -11.58 1.70 -2.84
C GLU A 243 -13.05 1.33 -2.99
N THR A 244 -13.84 2.32 -3.40
CA THR A 244 -15.27 2.14 -3.64
C THR A 244 -15.52 1.41 -4.95
N ILE A 245 -16.70 0.81 -5.09
CA ILE A 245 -17.14 0.24 -6.37
C ILE A 245 -17.22 1.31 -7.46
N ALA A 246 -17.59 2.56 -7.11
CA ALA A 246 -17.55 3.68 -8.03
C ALA A 246 -16.14 3.93 -8.59
N ASP A 247 -15.12 3.82 -7.75
CA ASP A 247 -13.72 3.96 -8.19
C ASP A 247 -13.32 2.79 -9.08
N LEU A 248 -13.63 1.54 -8.72
CA LEU A 248 -13.36 0.38 -9.57
C LEU A 248 -13.98 0.55 -10.97
N LYS A 249 -15.21 1.08 -11.08
CA LYS A 249 -15.85 1.38 -12.38
C LYS A 249 -15.09 2.44 -13.18
N LYS A 250 -14.51 3.45 -12.54
CA LYS A 250 -13.62 4.44 -13.20
C LYS A 250 -12.31 3.78 -13.68
N HIS A 251 -11.77 2.82 -12.94
CA HIS A 251 -10.61 2.04 -13.41
C HIS A 251 -10.97 1.24 -14.66
N ILE A 252 -12.12 0.58 -14.67
CA ILE A 252 -12.64 -0.15 -15.85
C ILE A 252 -12.89 0.79 -17.03
N GLN A 253 -13.44 1.99 -16.79
CA GLN A 253 -13.65 2.99 -17.84
C GLN A 253 -12.34 3.35 -18.53
N ARG A 254 -11.25 3.51 -17.78
CA ARG A 254 -9.93 3.83 -18.35
C ARG A 254 -9.39 2.72 -19.25
N GLU A 255 -9.69 1.47 -18.95
CA GLU A 255 -9.23 0.30 -19.74
C GLU A 255 -10.13 -0.01 -20.95
N LEU A 256 -11.45 0.10 -20.78
CA LEU A 256 -12.43 -0.32 -21.79
C LEU A 256 -13.16 0.83 -22.51
N ASN A 257 -12.91 2.09 -22.12
CA ASN A 257 -13.58 3.29 -22.62
C ASN A 257 -15.13 3.24 -22.51
N CYS A 258 -15.66 2.54 -21.51
CA CYS A 258 -17.10 2.46 -21.24
C CYS A 258 -17.51 3.32 -20.06
N GLU A 259 -18.62 4.06 -20.19
CA GLU A 259 -19.09 4.95 -19.12
C GLU A 259 -19.43 4.17 -17.83
N PRO A 260 -19.01 4.63 -16.64
CA PRO A 260 -19.27 3.96 -15.36
C PRO A 260 -20.76 3.66 -15.12
N LYS A 261 -21.65 4.53 -15.60
CA LYS A 261 -23.10 4.37 -15.46
C LYS A 261 -23.65 3.16 -16.23
N SER A 262 -23.01 2.80 -17.33
CA SER A 262 -23.37 1.64 -18.15
C SER A 262 -22.79 0.33 -17.61
N GLN A 263 -21.88 0.40 -16.63
CA GLN A 263 -21.20 -0.75 -16.04
C GLN A 263 -22.00 -1.32 -14.87
N ILE A 264 -22.25 -2.63 -14.92
CA ILE A 264 -22.85 -3.41 -13.84
C ILE A 264 -21.84 -4.46 -13.42
N LEU A 265 -21.36 -4.32 -12.19
CA LEU A 265 -20.42 -5.26 -11.59
C LEU A 265 -21.18 -6.26 -10.72
N ASN A 266 -20.91 -7.54 -10.91
CA ASN A 266 -21.50 -8.61 -10.12
C ASN A 266 -20.39 -9.47 -9.51
N PHE A 267 -20.52 -9.79 -8.23
CA PHE A 267 -19.60 -10.67 -7.51
C PHE A 267 -20.39 -11.68 -6.68
N LYS A 268 -20.05 -12.97 -6.78
CA LYS A 268 -20.73 -14.07 -6.06
C LYS A 268 -22.27 -14.02 -6.16
N GLY A 269 -22.80 -13.63 -7.31
CA GLY A 269 -24.24 -13.53 -7.57
C GLY A 269 -24.93 -12.29 -6.98
N ARG A 270 -24.17 -11.33 -6.41
CA ARG A 270 -24.67 -10.03 -5.94
C ARG A 270 -24.22 -8.92 -6.87
N SER A 271 -25.12 -7.98 -7.18
CA SER A 271 -24.76 -6.74 -7.86
C SER A 271 -24.03 -5.83 -6.86
N LEU A 272 -22.96 -5.22 -7.30
CA LEU A 272 -22.16 -4.30 -6.50
C LEU A 272 -22.73 -2.88 -6.62
N GLU A 273 -22.84 -2.20 -5.48
CA GLU A 273 -23.36 -0.84 -5.37
C GLU A 273 -22.23 0.16 -5.16
N ASP A 274 -22.39 1.36 -5.72
CA ASP A 274 -21.32 2.37 -5.86
C ASP A 274 -20.79 2.92 -4.52
N GLU A 275 -21.62 2.89 -3.48
CA GLU A 275 -21.33 3.47 -2.15
C GLU A 275 -20.47 2.55 -1.26
N PHE A 276 -20.40 1.26 -1.57
CA PHE A 276 -19.66 0.29 -0.77
C PHE A 276 -18.23 0.09 -1.30
N THR A 277 -17.37 -0.43 -0.45
CA THR A 277 -15.97 -0.74 -0.77
C THR A 277 -15.78 -2.17 -1.26
N LEU A 278 -14.63 -2.45 -1.86
CA LEU A 278 -14.25 -3.82 -2.22
C LEU A 278 -14.15 -4.73 -0.99
N HIS A 279 -13.71 -4.18 0.15
CA HIS A 279 -13.66 -4.88 1.42
C HIS A 279 -15.05 -5.30 1.91
N ASP A 280 -16.05 -4.43 1.80
CA ASP A 280 -17.43 -4.71 2.24
C ASP A 280 -18.06 -5.91 1.50
N TYR A 281 -17.63 -6.16 0.26
CA TYR A 281 -18.06 -7.31 -0.54
C TYR A 281 -17.11 -8.52 -0.43
N ASN A 282 -16.11 -8.46 0.45
CA ASN A 282 -15.05 -9.47 0.60
C ASN A 282 -14.37 -9.80 -0.73
N VAL A 283 -14.07 -8.78 -1.54
CA VAL A 283 -13.25 -8.92 -2.75
C VAL A 283 -11.78 -8.91 -2.31
N VAL A 284 -11.12 -10.05 -2.47
CA VAL A 284 -9.70 -10.26 -2.11
C VAL A 284 -8.81 -10.35 -3.35
N ASP A 285 -7.49 -10.34 -3.18
CA ASP A 285 -6.54 -10.54 -4.27
C ASP A 285 -6.87 -11.77 -5.13
N GLY A 286 -6.86 -11.59 -6.45
CA GLY A 286 -7.21 -12.61 -7.43
C GLY A 286 -8.72 -12.84 -7.65
N SER A 287 -9.60 -12.17 -6.91
CA SER A 287 -11.06 -12.32 -7.05
C SER A 287 -11.53 -11.95 -8.46
N THR A 288 -12.54 -12.65 -8.96
CA THR A 288 -13.13 -12.40 -10.28
C THR A 288 -14.49 -11.72 -10.17
N VAL A 289 -14.61 -10.50 -10.68
CA VAL A 289 -15.84 -9.70 -10.77
C VAL A 289 -16.36 -9.75 -12.20
N GLN A 290 -17.65 -10.02 -12.35
CA GLN A 290 -18.30 -10.08 -13.65
C GLN A 290 -18.79 -8.69 -14.06
N LEU A 291 -18.38 -8.24 -15.23
CA LEU A 291 -18.82 -7.00 -15.86
C LEU A 291 -19.92 -7.30 -16.89
N ALA A 292 -21.09 -6.72 -16.68
CA ALA A 292 -22.15 -6.59 -17.67
C ALA A 292 -22.30 -5.12 -18.08
N LEU A 293 -22.59 -4.89 -19.36
CA LEU A 293 -22.84 -3.55 -19.88
C LEU A 293 -24.33 -3.42 -20.21
N ARG A 294 -24.96 -2.34 -19.76
CA ARG A 294 -26.27 -1.91 -20.28
C ARG A 294 -26.03 -0.83 -21.32
N CYS A 295 -26.37 -1.14 -22.56
CA CYS A 295 -26.49 -0.19 -23.66
C CYS A 295 -27.80 0.60 -23.58
#